data_AF-A0A948TX10-F1
#
_entry.id   AF-A0A948TX10-F1
#
_cell.length_a   1.000
_cell.length_b   1.000
_cell.length_c   1.000
_cell.angle_alpha   90.00
_cell.angle_beta   90.00
_cell.angle_gamma   90.00
#
_symmetry.space_group_name_H-M   'P 1'
#
loop_
_entity.id
_entity.type
_entity.pdbx_description
1 polymer ?
#
loop_
_entity_poly.entity_id
_entity_poly.type
_entity_poly.pdbx_seq_one_letter_code
_entity_poly.pdbx_strand_id
1 'polypeptide(L)'
;MSSAGSNGVLDGRANAQCFLDWQKSVKDFKPFIHQGVLSVSRVARESGLKRNVFYTNPEIRDVLWPNLLHRLETDGVLKQRVANPVEVVMREPKRPGMGDARIKQIQEENEALKAEVSELRKRLERFQGMDEVLHTTGRLPW
;
A
#
# COMPACT_ATOMS: atom_id res chain seq x y z
N MET A 1 -16.26 39.41 -10.80
CA MET A 1 -17.19 38.84 -11.81
C MET A 1 -16.92 37.34 -11.85
N SER A 2 -17.25 36.60 -10.79
CA SER A 2 -18.53 35.90 -10.59
C SER A 2 -18.87 35.02 -11.79
N SER A 3 -18.16 33.88 -11.93
CA SER A 3 -18.58 32.84 -12.87
C SER A 3 -19.58 31.94 -12.18
N ALA A 4 -20.76 31.88 -12.79
CA ALA A 4 -21.96 31.22 -12.35
C ALA A 4 -21.74 29.73 -12.03
N GLY A 5 -22.48 29.24 -11.03
CA GLY A 5 -22.57 27.81 -10.73
C GLY A 5 -23.03 27.04 -11.97
N SER A 6 -22.10 26.33 -12.60
CA SER A 6 -22.41 25.37 -13.65
C SER A 6 -23.07 24.16 -13.01
N ASN A 7 -24.19 23.76 -13.59
CA ASN A 7 -25.07 22.70 -13.13
C ASN A 7 -24.29 21.40 -12.88
N GLY A 8 -24.36 20.87 -11.65
CA GLY A 8 -23.63 19.67 -11.21
C GLY A 8 -23.86 18.40 -12.06
N VAL A 9 -24.84 18.39 -12.97
CA VAL A 9 -25.12 17.30 -13.91
C VAL A 9 -24.31 17.39 -15.21
N LEU A 10 -24.13 18.60 -15.77
CA LEU A 10 -23.28 18.80 -16.96
C LEU A 10 -21.81 18.58 -16.61
N ASP A 11 -21.41 19.07 -15.44
CA ASP A 11 -20.11 18.78 -14.84
C ASP A 11 -19.96 17.27 -14.57
N GLY A 12 -21.03 16.58 -14.18
CA GLY A 12 -21.05 15.13 -13.93
C GLY A 12 -20.62 14.30 -15.14
N ARG A 13 -21.24 14.52 -16.31
CA ARG A 13 -20.88 13.79 -17.54
C ARG A 13 -19.48 14.15 -18.03
N ALA A 14 -19.10 15.42 -17.97
CA ALA A 14 -17.76 15.86 -18.31
C ALA A 14 -16.70 15.18 -17.42
N ASN A 15 -16.97 15.09 -16.11
CA ASN A 15 -16.11 14.40 -15.17
C ASN A 15 -15.97 12.90 -15.48
N ALA A 16 -17.08 12.24 -15.85
CA ALA A 16 -17.06 10.84 -16.25
C ALA A 16 -16.22 10.62 -17.51
N GLN A 17 -16.33 11.53 -18.49
CA GLN A 17 -15.51 11.50 -19.69
C GLN A 17 -14.02 11.69 -19.38
N CYS A 18 -13.66 12.67 -18.55
CA CYS A 18 -12.26 12.85 -18.12
C CYS A 18 -11.70 11.61 -17.42
N PHE A 19 -12.51 10.92 -16.61
CA PHE A 19 -12.11 9.66 -15.99
C PHE A 19 -11.89 8.54 -17.01
N LEU A 20 -12.78 8.40 -17.99
CA LEU A 20 -12.64 7.41 -19.07
C LEU A 20 -11.41 7.67 -19.94
N ASP A 21 -11.13 8.93 -20.26
CA ASP A 21 -9.97 9.32 -21.06
C ASP A 21 -8.67 9.06 -20.30
N TRP A 22 -8.65 9.36 -19.00
CA TRP A 22 -7.55 8.97 -18.10
C TRP A 22 -7.37 7.44 -18.05
N GLN A 23 -8.46 6.69 -17.88
CA GLN A 23 -8.39 5.22 -17.81
C GLN A 23 -7.81 4.61 -19.10
N LYS A 24 -8.04 5.23 -20.26
CA LYS A 24 -7.45 4.82 -21.55
C LYS A 24 -5.98 5.22 -21.68
N SER A 25 -5.55 6.32 -21.07
CA SER A 25 -4.17 6.80 -21.15
C SER A 25 -3.22 6.03 -20.23
N VAL A 26 -3.73 5.47 -19.13
CA VAL A 26 -2.93 4.71 -18.16
C VAL A 26 -2.56 3.33 -18.69
N LYS A 27 -1.26 3.10 -18.88
CA LYS A 27 -0.68 1.80 -19.26
C LYS A 27 -0.35 0.90 -18.06
N ASP A 28 0.06 1.50 -16.95
CA ASP A 28 0.40 0.77 -15.71
C ASP A 28 -0.33 1.37 -14.51
N PHE A 29 -1.12 0.53 -13.84
CA PHE A 29 -1.89 0.92 -12.65
C PHE A 29 -1.10 0.74 -11.35
N LYS A 30 0.05 0.06 -11.35
CA LYS A 30 0.88 -0.18 -10.15
C LYS A 30 1.22 1.08 -9.34
N PRO A 31 1.58 2.24 -9.96
CA PRO A 31 1.88 3.47 -9.21
C PRO A 31 0.69 4.04 -8.43
N PHE A 32 -0.54 3.66 -8.80
CA PHE A 32 -1.76 4.12 -8.16
C PHE A 32 -2.22 3.19 -7.03
N ILE A 33 -1.58 2.03 -6.87
CA ILE A 33 -1.92 1.05 -5.85
C ILE A 33 -1.17 1.36 -4.56
N HIS A 34 -1.90 1.43 -3.46
CA HIS A 34 -1.35 1.59 -2.12
C HIS A 34 -2.03 0.58 -1.19
N GLN A 35 -1.23 -0.23 -0.49
CA GLN A 35 -1.73 -1.30 0.39
C GLN A 35 -2.69 -2.28 -0.32
N GLY A 36 -2.46 -2.56 -1.60
CA GLY A 36 -3.30 -3.47 -2.39
C GLY A 36 -4.64 -2.89 -2.83
N VAL A 37 -4.85 -1.57 -2.68
CA VAL A 37 -6.07 -0.88 -3.12
C VAL A 37 -5.71 0.29 -4.03
N LEU A 38 -6.54 0.55 -5.05
CA LEU A 38 -6.38 1.70 -5.93
C LEU A 38 -6.66 3.02 -5.18
N SER A 39 -5.71 3.93 -5.19
CA SER A 39 -5.79 5.19 -4.45
C SER A 39 -6.64 6.23 -5.18
N VAL A 40 -7.86 6.49 -4.69
CA VAL A 40 -8.77 7.52 -5.21
C VAL A 40 -8.09 8.89 -5.28
N SER A 41 -7.27 9.26 -4.30
CA SER A 41 -6.55 10.55 -4.32
C SER A 41 -5.57 10.66 -5.48
N ARG A 42 -4.79 9.61 -5.76
CA ARG A 42 -3.80 9.63 -6.85
C ARG A 42 -4.49 9.62 -8.19
N VAL A 43 -5.52 8.80 -8.33
CA VAL A 43 -6.32 8.74 -9.56
C VAL A 43 -6.98 10.09 -9.84
N ALA A 44 -7.62 10.70 -8.84
CA ALA A 44 -8.25 12.01 -8.98
C ALA A 44 -7.25 13.09 -9.44
N ARG A 45 -6.06 13.12 -8.84
CA ARG A 45 -5.01 14.08 -9.21
C ARG A 45 -4.57 13.90 -10.66
N GLU A 46 -4.39 12.65 -11.09
CA GLU A 46 -3.90 12.33 -12.44
C GLU A 46 -4.98 12.55 -13.51
N SER A 47 -6.24 12.26 -13.18
CA SER A 47 -7.37 12.48 -14.08
C SER A 47 -7.84 13.95 -14.11
N GLY A 48 -7.18 14.85 -13.35
CA GLY A 48 -7.58 16.26 -13.24
C GLY A 48 -8.91 16.47 -12.50
N LEU A 49 -9.38 15.48 -11.74
CA LEU A 49 -10.65 15.52 -11.02
C LEU A 49 -10.45 15.85 -9.54
N LYS A 50 -11.44 16.48 -8.94
CA LYS A 50 -11.47 16.62 -7.47
C LYS A 50 -11.83 15.27 -6.86
N ARG A 51 -11.19 14.91 -5.73
CA ARG A 51 -11.48 13.68 -4.99
C ARG A 51 -12.97 13.52 -4.68
N ASN A 52 -13.68 14.61 -4.40
CA ASN A 52 -15.11 14.57 -4.08
C ASN A 52 -15.99 14.03 -5.22
N VAL A 53 -15.56 14.18 -6.47
CA VAL A 53 -16.32 13.75 -7.66
C VAL A 53 -16.56 12.24 -7.64
N PHE A 54 -15.63 11.44 -7.11
CA PHE A 54 -15.77 9.99 -6.96
C PHE A 54 -16.88 9.57 -5.98
N TYR A 55 -17.38 10.48 -5.14
CA TYR A 55 -18.45 10.23 -4.18
C TYR A 55 -19.77 10.91 -4.58
N THR A 56 -19.67 12.08 -5.22
CA THR A 56 -20.84 12.89 -5.62
C THR A 56 -21.40 12.48 -6.97
N ASN A 57 -20.56 12.05 -7.93
CA ASN A 57 -21.01 11.66 -9.26
C ASN A 57 -21.43 10.18 -9.29
N PRO A 58 -22.73 9.87 -9.45
CA PRO A 58 -23.21 8.48 -9.42
C PRO A 58 -22.64 7.63 -10.56
N GLU A 59 -22.37 8.21 -11.73
CA GLU A 59 -21.81 7.47 -12.87
C GLU A 59 -20.40 6.95 -12.56
N ILE A 60 -19.57 7.79 -11.93
CA ILE A 60 -18.23 7.37 -11.53
C ILE A 60 -18.32 6.41 -10.34
N ARG A 61 -19.11 6.75 -9.31
CA ARG A 61 -19.19 6.01 -8.06
C ARG A 61 -19.75 4.60 -8.25
N ASP A 62 -20.83 4.47 -9.01
CA ASP A 62 -21.65 3.26 -9.05
C ASP A 62 -21.33 2.39 -10.28
N VAL A 63 -20.76 2.97 -11.35
CA VAL A 63 -20.50 2.26 -12.60
C VAL A 63 -19.01 2.22 -12.94
N LEU A 64 -18.39 3.37 -13.20
CA LEU A 64 -17.03 3.39 -13.77
C LEU A 64 -15.96 2.91 -12.79
N TRP A 65 -16.05 3.32 -11.53
CA TRP A 65 -15.08 2.96 -10.50
C TRP A 65 -15.13 1.46 -10.14
N PRO A 66 -16.30 0.86 -9.85
CA PRO A 66 -16.39 -0.59 -9.61
C PRO A 66 -15.93 -1.42 -10.81
N ASN A 67 -16.30 -1.03 -12.03
CA ASN A 67 -15.89 -1.73 -13.25
C ASN A 67 -14.37 -1.72 -13.44
N LEU A 68 -13.71 -0.59 -13.16
CA LEU A 68 -12.25 -0.50 -13.21
C LEU A 68 -11.62 -1.44 -12.18
N LEU A 69 -12.11 -1.46 -10.94
CA LEU A 69 -11.58 -2.34 -9.90
C LEU A 69 -11.73 -3.81 -10.29
N HIS A 70 -12.91 -4.22 -10.76
CA HIS A 70 -13.16 -5.60 -11.17
C HIS A 70 -12.25 -6.04 -12.33
N ARG A 71 -12.02 -5.14 -13.30
CA ARG A 71 -11.06 -5.39 -14.39
C ARG A 71 -9.64 -5.59 -13.83
N LEU A 72 -9.19 -4.70 -12.94
CA LEU A 72 -7.84 -4.80 -12.36
C LEU A 72 -7.66 -6.03 -11.46
N GLU A 73 -8.73 -6.51 -10.81
CA GLU A 73 -8.71 -7.79 -10.08
C GLU A 73 -8.61 -8.98 -11.05
N THR A 74 -9.39 -8.98 -12.12
CA THR A 74 -9.36 -10.02 -13.17
C THR A 74 -7.98 -10.07 -13.85
N ASP A 75 -7.37 -8.90 -14.10
CA ASP A 75 -6.04 -8.78 -14.68
C ASP A 75 -4.91 -9.14 -13.68
N GLY A 76 -5.25 -9.49 -12.42
CA GLY A 76 -4.28 -9.83 -11.37
C GLY A 76 -3.44 -8.66 -10.86
N VAL A 77 -3.80 -7.43 -11.23
CA VAL A 77 -3.11 -6.19 -10.84
C VAL A 77 -3.48 -5.80 -9.40
N LEU A 78 -4.74 -5.98 -9.03
CA LEU A 78 -5.21 -5.89 -7.65
C LEU A 78 -5.35 -7.29 -7.05
N LYS A 79 -5.05 -7.42 -5.75
CA LYS A 79 -5.39 -8.65 -5.03
C LYS A 79 -6.91 -8.74 -4.97
N GLN A 80 -7.47 -9.84 -5.45
CA GLN A 80 -8.90 -10.12 -5.34
C GLN A 80 -9.31 -9.95 -3.87
N ARG A 81 -10.20 -9.00 -3.60
CA ARG A 81 -10.80 -8.91 -2.26
C ARG A 81 -11.60 -10.19 -2.08
N VAL A 82 -11.07 -11.11 -1.26
CA VAL A 82 -11.79 -12.32 -0.90
C VAL A 82 -13.13 -11.87 -0.34
N ALA A 83 -14.20 -12.16 -1.08
CA ALA A 83 -15.56 -11.91 -0.67
C ALA A 83 -15.92 -12.93 0.42
N ASN A 84 -15.20 -12.90 1.54
CA ASN A 84 -15.82 -13.33 2.77
C ASN A 84 -16.72 -12.16 3.18
N PRO A 85 -18.04 -12.35 3.29
CA PRO A 85 -18.90 -11.38 3.93
C PRO A 85 -18.51 -11.37 5.40
N VAL A 86 -17.42 -10.67 5.72
CA VAL A 86 -17.24 -10.17 7.07
C VAL A 86 -18.36 -9.16 7.18
N GLU A 87 -19.40 -9.54 7.91
CA GLU A 87 -20.44 -8.65 8.43
C GLU A 87 -19.84 -7.27 8.67
N VAL A 88 -20.60 -6.23 8.36
CA VAL A 88 -20.24 -4.85 8.68
C VAL A 88 -20.08 -4.77 10.20
N VAL A 89 -18.90 -5.11 10.70
CA VAL A 89 -18.50 -4.81 12.05
C VAL A 89 -18.30 -3.31 12.00
N MET A 90 -19.37 -2.58 12.36
CA MET A 90 -19.25 -1.22 12.87
C MET A 90 -17.99 -1.22 13.72
N ARG A 91 -17.00 -0.41 13.33
CA ARG A 91 -15.76 -0.28 14.09
C ARG A 91 -16.15 0.17 15.48
N GLU A 92 -16.22 -0.76 16.42
CA GLU A 92 -16.26 -0.42 17.83
C GLU A 92 -14.99 0.39 18.13
N PRO A 93 -15.10 1.46 18.95
CA PRO A 93 -13.93 2.21 19.36
C PRO A 93 -12.93 1.23 20.00
N LYS A 94 -11.76 1.15 19.35
CA LYS A 94 -10.65 0.26 19.69
C LYS A 94 -10.36 0.37 21.19
N ARG A 95 -10.71 -0.66 21.95
CA ARG A 95 -10.35 -0.74 23.39
C ARG A 95 -8.82 -0.74 23.49
N PRO A 96 -8.21 0.21 24.22
CA PRO A 96 -6.76 0.21 24.46
C PRO A 96 -6.47 -0.89 25.48
N GLY A 97 -5.65 -1.87 25.12
CA GLY A 97 -5.27 -2.91 26.09
C GLY A 97 -4.61 -4.13 25.47
N MET A 98 -5.27 -4.76 24.49
CA MET A 98 -4.75 -6.03 23.93
C MET A 98 -3.72 -5.82 22.82
N GLY A 99 -3.87 -4.74 22.04
CA GLY A 99 -2.94 -4.40 20.95
C GLY A 99 -1.57 -3.97 21.48
N ASP A 100 -1.55 -3.18 22.56
CA ASP A 100 -0.30 -2.62 23.09
C ASP A 100 0.57 -3.69 23.77
N ALA A 101 -0.03 -4.68 24.43
CA ALA A 101 0.69 -5.80 25.02
C ALA A 101 1.37 -6.66 23.95
N ARG A 102 0.66 -6.96 22.85
CA ARG A 102 1.23 -7.74 21.74
C ARG A 102 2.31 -6.96 20.99
N ILE A 103 2.12 -5.64 20.82
CA ILE A 103 3.12 -4.76 20.19
C ILE A 103 4.39 -4.69 21.06
N LYS A 104 4.26 -4.53 22.38
CA LYS A 104 5.40 -4.54 23.31
C LYS A 104 6.16 -5.86 23.27
N GLN A 105 5.45 -6.99 23.31
CA GLN A 105 6.07 -8.30 23.22
C GLN A 105 6.87 -8.46 21.91
N ILE A 106 6.28 -8.06 20.77
CA ILE A 106 6.97 -8.12 19.47
C ILE A 106 8.18 -7.16 19.43
N GLN A 107 8.12 -6.01 20.09
CA GLN A 107 9.23 -5.06 20.17
C GLN A 107 10.40 -5.64 21.00
N GLU A 108 10.10 -6.22 22.16
CA GLU A 108 11.09 -6.87 23.02
C GLU A 108 11.75 -8.06 22.32
N GLU A 109 10.98 -8.90 21.64
CA GLU A 109 11.50 -10.02 20.83
C GLU A 109 12.43 -9.53 19.71
N ASN A 110 12.09 -8.41 19.05
CA ASN A 110 12.95 -7.83 18.01
C ASN A 110 14.27 -7.27 18.56
N GLU A 111 14.25 -6.67 19.75
CA GLU A 111 15.45 -6.12 20.38
C GLU A 111 16.38 -7.23 20.87
N ALA A 112 15.82 -8.30 21.46
CA ALA A 112 16.58 -9.49 21.84
C ALA A 112 17.24 -10.16 20.63
N LEU A 113 16.49 -10.38 19.55
CA LEU A 113 17.02 -10.98 18.31
C LEU A 113 18.11 -10.11 17.68
N LYS A 114 17.98 -8.78 17.70
CA LYS A 114 19.02 -7.86 17.20
C LYS A 114 20.30 -7.94 18.04
N ALA A 115 20.17 -8.08 19.36
CA ALA A 115 21.31 -8.24 20.25
C ALA A 115 22.06 -9.55 19.97
N GLU A 116 21.33 -10.66 19.82
CA GLU A 116 21.92 -11.96 19.44
C GLU A 116 22.64 -11.91 18.09
N VAL A 117 22.03 -11.28 17.09
CA VAL A 117 22.67 -11.09 15.77
C VAL A 117 23.95 -10.25 15.89
N SER A 118 23.97 -9.23 16.75
CA SER A 118 25.19 -8.42 16.98
C SER A 118 26.28 -9.22 17.67
N GLU A 119 25.95 -9.99 18.70
CA GLU A 119 26.88 -10.89 19.39
C GLU A 119 27.47 -11.95 18.46
N LEU A 120 26.62 -12.63 17.68
CA LEU A 120 27.05 -13.66 16.73
C LEU A 120 27.96 -13.07 15.65
N ARG A 121 27.65 -11.87 15.15
CA ARG A 121 28.51 -11.16 14.19
C ARG A 121 29.88 -10.83 14.77
N LYS A 122 29.97 -10.35 16.01
CA LYS A 122 31.26 -10.07 16.68
C LYS A 122 32.09 -11.33 16.88
N ARG A 123 31.45 -12.46 17.20
CA ARG A 123 32.15 -13.76 17.30
C ARG A 123 32.71 -14.19 15.94
N LEU A 124 31.92 -14.02 14.89
CA LEU A 124 32.32 -14.36 13.52
C LEU A 124 33.47 -13.48 13.04
N GLU A 125 33.43 -12.17 13.30
CA GLU A 125 34.51 -11.23 13.03
C GLU A 125 35.80 -11.60 13.77
N ARG A 126 35.69 -12.04 15.04
CA ARG A 126 36.86 -12.53 15.79
C ARG A 126 37.47 -13.78 15.16
N PHE A 127 36.65 -14.71 14.70
CA PHE A 127 37.14 -15.90 13.98
C PHE A 127 37.77 -15.53 12.63
N GLN A 128 37.19 -14.58 11.89
CA GLN A 128 37.77 -14.07 10.65
C GLN A 128 39.14 -13.42 10.87
N GLY A 129 39.29 -12.59 11.92
CA GLY A 129 40.59 -12.02 12.27
C GLY A 129 41.62 -13.07 12.68
N MET A 130 41.19 -14.14 13.36
CA MET A 130 42.08 -15.28 13.68
C MET A 130 42.49 -16.05 12.42
N ASP A 131 41.56 -16.26 11.49
CA ASP A 131 41.78 -16.90 10.19
C ASP A 131 42.76 -16.08 9.33
N GLU A 132 42.57 -14.76 9.26
CA GLU A 132 43.46 -13.83 8.54
C GLU A 132 44.88 -13.81 9.12
N VAL A 133 45.02 -13.86 10.44
CA VAL A 133 46.33 -13.99 11.09
C VAL A 133 46.96 -15.35 10.79
N LEU A 134 46.20 -16.45 10.79
CA LEU A 134 46.70 -17.78 10.43
C LEU A 134 47.14 -17.85 8.96
N HIS A 135 46.40 -17.20 8.05
CA HIS A 135 46.77 -17.00 6.65
C HIS A 135 48.08 -16.21 6.52
N THR A 136 48.21 -15.09 7.23
CA THR A 136 49.38 -14.21 7.17
C THR A 136 50.63 -14.85 7.78
N THR A 137 50.47 -15.71 8.78
CA THR A 137 51.58 -16.40 9.48
C THR A 137 51.92 -17.75 8.84
N GLY A 138 51.22 -18.17 7.78
CA GLY A 138 51.52 -19.37 6.99
C GLY A 138 51.32 -20.70 7.74
N ARG A 139 50.42 -20.77 8.73
CA ARG A 139 50.22 -21.94 9.61
C ARG A 139 48.85 -22.61 9.47
N LEU A 140 48.26 -22.63 8.29
CA LEU A 140 47.06 -23.45 8.05
C LEU A 140 47.45 -24.90 7.70
N PRO A 141 46.84 -25.92 8.34
CA PRO A 141 46.87 -27.28 7.82
C PRO A 141 45.99 -27.33 6.56
N TRP A 142 46.53 -27.95 5.51
CA TRP A 142 45.83 -28.27 4.26
C TRP A 142 44.59 -29.15 4.49
#